data_AF-A0A845Z0U9-F1
#
_entry.id   AF-A0A845Z0U9-F1
#
_cell.length_a   1.000
_cell.length_b   1.000
_cell.length_c   1.000
_cell.angle_alpha   90.00
_cell.angle_beta   90.00
_cell.angle_gamma   90.00
#
_symmetry.space_group_name_H-M   'P 1'
#
loop_
_entity.id
_entity.type
_entity.pdbx_description
1 polymer ?
#
loop_
_entity_poly.entity_id
_entity_poly.type
_entity_poly.pdbx_seq_one_letter_code
_entity_poly.pdbx_strand_id
1 'polypeptide(L)'
;MRVIIQRVNFSQVKVNGEIVGKIGKGLNLLVGIATTDTEVEIDWMVRKCLDIRLFPDLDSNSNRWEKSVKDINGELLIISQFTLYGDCRKGRRPSFDNAASPEVAKQLYQLFVDRLKLSCLKVETGIFGAMMEVEIDNDGPVTLLLEREAISRI
;
A
#
# COMPACT_ATOMS: atom_id res chain seq x y z
N MET A 1 10.68 -4.21 -0.93
CA MET A 1 9.36 -3.60 -1.12
C MET A 1 8.89 -3.07 0.22
N ARG A 2 8.39 -1.84 0.25
CA ARG A 2 7.82 -1.21 1.45
C ARG A 2 6.38 -0.81 1.18
N VAL A 3 5.51 -1.06 2.14
CA VAL A 3 4.12 -0.58 2.10
C VAL A 3 3.79 0.04 3.46
N ILE A 4 3.39 1.31 3.47
CA ILE A 4 2.64 1.84 4.60
C ILE A 4 1.18 1.46 4.36
N ILE A 5 0.65 0.63 5.26
CA ILE A 5 -0.74 0.18 5.25
C ILE A 5 -1.50 0.94 6.32
N GLN A 6 -2.61 1.56 5.94
CA GLN A 6 -3.46 2.35 6.83
C GLN A 6 -4.88 1.83 6.77
N ARG A 7 -5.49 1.58 7.93
CA ARG A 7 -6.91 1.27 8.03
C ARG A 7 -7.72 2.54 7.84
N VAL A 8 -8.76 2.50 7.02
CA VAL A 8 -9.55 3.69 6.70
C VAL A 8 -11.05 3.45 6.78
N ASN A 9 -11.82 4.48 7.18
CA ASN A 9 -13.27 4.48 6.93
C ASN A 9 -13.58 4.87 5.48
N PHE A 10 -12.75 5.74 4.89
CA PHE A 10 -12.72 6.03 3.47
C PHE A 10 -11.35 6.59 3.06
N SER A 11 -11.03 6.50 1.77
CA SER A 11 -9.87 7.18 1.21
C SER A 11 -10.10 7.49 -0.26
N GLN A 12 -9.55 8.60 -0.73
CA GLN A 12 -9.66 8.98 -2.15
C GLN A 12 -8.40 9.68 -2.62
N VAL A 13 -8.19 9.68 -3.93
CA VAL A 13 -7.09 10.37 -4.58
C VAL A 13 -7.62 11.25 -5.69
N LYS A 14 -7.09 12.48 -5.74
CA LYS A 14 -7.37 13.45 -6.78
C LYS A 14 -6.12 13.79 -7.58
N VAL A 15 -6.33 14.09 -8.86
CA VAL A 15 -5.33 14.66 -9.76
C VAL A 15 -5.97 15.86 -10.44
N ASN A 16 -5.35 17.03 -10.31
CA ASN A 16 -5.89 18.30 -10.84
C ASN A 16 -7.34 18.57 -10.37
N GLY A 17 -7.65 18.28 -9.09
CA GLY A 17 -8.98 18.46 -8.50
C GLY A 17 -9.99 17.35 -8.79
N GLU A 18 -9.73 16.48 -9.77
CA GLU A 18 -10.64 15.39 -10.17
C GLU A 18 -10.34 14.09 -9.41
N ILE A 19 -11.39 13.41 -8.94
CA ILE A 19 -11.25 12.12 -8.24
C ILE A 19 -10.94 11.03 -9.27
N VAL A 20 -9.78 10.40 -9.13
CA VAL A 20 -9.32 9.31 -10.02
C VAL A 20 -9.40 7.92 -9.37
N GLY A 21 -9.60 7.87 -8.05
CA GLY A 21 -9.81 6.65 -7.29
C GLY A 21 -10.42 6.94 -5.93
N LYS A 22 -11.39 6.13 -5.51
CA LYS A 22 -12.11 6.33 -4.24
C LYS A 22 -12.61 5.03 -3.64
N ILE A 23 -12.33 4.85 -2.36
CA ILE A 23 -12.79 3.71 -1.57
C ILE A 23 -13.59 4.11 -0.34
N GLY A 24 -14.46 3.21 0.10
CA GLY A 24 -15.08 3.20 1.43
C GLY A 24 -14.17 2.52 2.46
N LYS A 25 -14.78 1.78 3.39
CA LYS A 25 -14.06 1.11 4.48
C LYS A 25 -13.06 0.09 3.92
N GLY A 26 -11.82 0.15 4.38
CA GLY A 26 -10.78 -0.68 3.81
C GLY A 26 -9.37 -0.26 4.18
N LEU A 27 -8.45 -0.34 3.21
CA LEU A 27 -7.04 -0.02 3.39
C LEU A 27 -6.55 0.98 2.34
N ASN A 28 -5.85 2.02 2.80
CA ASN A 28 -4.97 2.83 1.94
C ASN A 28 -3.55 2.23 2.01
N LEU A 29 -2.97 1.94 0.83
CA LEU A 29 -1.62 1.40 0.71
C LEU A 29 -0.72 2.41 -0.02
N LEU A 30 0.24 2.99 0.69
CA LEU A 30 1.34 3.74 0.08
C LEU A 30 2.45 2.76 -0.25
N VAL A 31 2.79 2.61 -1.53
CA VAL A 31 3.62 1.50 -2.03
C VAL A 31 4.95 2.01 -2.60
N GLY A 32 6.05 1.59 -1.98
CA GLY A 32 7.41 1.86 -2.42
C GLY A 32 8.07 0.60 -3.00
N ILE A 33 8.65 0.74 -4.20
CA ILE A 33 9.42 -0.31 -4.88
C ILE A 33 10.92 -0.01 -4.77
N ALA A 34 11.71 -0.97 -4.31
CA ALA A 34 13.16 -0.91 -4.25
C ALA A 34 13.81 -1.37 -5.56
N THR A 35 15.05 -0.96 -5.80
CA THR A 35 15.89 -1.44 -6.91
C THR A 35 16.07 -2.96 -6.93
N THR A 36 15.96 -3.62 -5.78
CA THR A 36 16.15 -5.07 -5.62
C THR A 36 14.84 -5.86 -5.69
N ASP A 37 13.68 -5.21 -5.81
CA ASP A 37 12.40 -5.91 -5.75
C ASP A 37 12.18 -6.76 -6.99
N THR A 38 11.68 -7.96 -6.76
CA THR A 38 11.29 -8.90 -7.81
C THR A 38 9.83 -9.32 -7.64
N GLU A 39 9.33 -10.16 -8.54
CA GLU A 39 8.02 -10.78 -8.40
C GLU A 39 7.82 -11.51 -7.07
N VAL A 40 8.89 -12.02 -6.44
CA VAL A 40 8.84 -12.72 -5.16
C VAL A 40 8.40 -11.79 -4.03
N GLU A 41 8.99 -10.60 -3.96
CA GLU A 41 8.65 -9.57 -2.97
C GLU A 41 7.22 -9.09 -3.19
N ILE A 42 6.81 -8.93 -4.46
CA ILE A 42 5.45 -8.54 -4.84
C ILE A 42 4.44 -9.58 -4.35
N ASP A 43 4.65 -10.87 -4.64
CA ASP A 43 3.73 -11.95 -4.21
C ASP A 43 3.60 -12.01 -2.69
N TRP A 44 4.71 -11.89 -1.98
CA TRP A 44 4.71 -11.89 -0.54
C TRP A 44 3.92 -10.70 0.01
N MET A 45 4.14 -9.49 -0.55
CA MET A 45 3.48 -8.27 -0.09
C MET A 45 1.98 -8.29 -0.40
N VAL A 46 1.55 -8.79 -1.57
CA VAL A 46 0.13 -8.97 -1.93
C VAL A 46 -0.56 -9.82 -0.87
N ARG A 47 -0.01 -11.01 -0.57
CA ARG A 47 -0.57 -11.89 0.47
C ARG A 47 -0.61 -11.20 1.82
N LYS A 48 0.48 -10.52 2.20
CA LYS A 48 0.57 -9.84 3.48
C LYS A 48 -0.49 -8.75 3.63
N CYS A 49 -0.71 -7.91 2.62
CA CYS A 49 -1.74 -6.86 2.64
C CYS A 49 -3.17 -7.44 2.68
N LEU A 50 -3.42 -8.54 1.96
CA LEU A 50 -4.74 -9.18 1.93
C LEU A 50 -5.09 -9.93 3.22
N ASP A 51 -4.10 -10.53 3.88
CA ASP A 51 -4.31 -11.47 4.99
C ASP A 51 -4.06 -10.86 6.38
N ILE A 52 -3.39 -9.71 6.46
CA ILE A 52 -3.11 -9.07 7.76
C ILE A 52 -4.40 -8.67 8.46
N ARG A 53 -4.51 -9.04 9.73
CA ARG A 53 -5.70 -8.81 10.56
C ARG A 53 -5.62 -7.43 11.21
N LEU A 54 -6.38 -6.48 10.67
CA LEU A 54 -6.40 -5.08 11.11
C LEU A 54 -7.81 -4.61 11.51
N PHE A 55 -8.84 -5.43 11.33
CA PHE A 55 -10.22 -5.09 11.61
C PHE A 55 -10.74 -5.89 12.80
N PRO A 56 -11.60 -5.29 13.65
CA PRO A 56 -12.22 -6.00 14.77
C PRO A 56 -13.18 -7.08 14.26
N ASP A 57 -13.37 -8.13 15.06
CA ASP A 57 -14.48 -9.06 14.85
C ASP A 57 -15.76 -8.50 15.49
N LEU A 58 -16.69 -8.04 14.65
CA LEU A 58 -17.95 -7.42 15.09
C LEU A 58 -18.89 -8.40 15.82
N ASP A 59 -18.73 -9.70 15.58
CA ASP A 59 -19.54 -10.75 16.22
C ASP A 59 -18.96 -11.19 17.58
N SER A 60 -17.79 -10.66 17.96
CA SER A 60 -17.14 -10.96 19.22
C SER A 60 -17.31 -9.81 20.22
N ASN A 61 -17.47 -10.13 21.50
CA ASN A 61 -17.40 -9.14 22.60
C ASN A 61 -15.97 -8.60 22.83
N SER A 62 -15.08 -8.73 21.84
CA SER A 62 -13.66 -8.45 21.92
C SER A 62 -13.26 -7.48 20.81
N ASN A 63 -12.70 -6.32 21.17
CA ASN A 63 -12.14 -5.35 20.21
C ASN A 63 -10.80 -5.79 19.59
N ARG A 64 -10.46 -7.09 19.64
CA ARG A 64 -9.21 -7.61 19.07
C ARG A 64 -9.29 -7.60 17.54
N TRP A 65 -8.16 -7.28 16.90
CA TRP A 65 -8.04 -7.25 15.45
C TRP A 65 -7.86 -8.68 14.92
N GLU A 66 -8.97 -9.30 14.56
CA GLU A 66 -9.01 -10.71 14.16
C GLU A 66 -9.40 -10.90 12.68
N LYS A 67 -9.85 -9.84 11.99
CA LYS A 67 -10.30 -9.87 10.60
C LYS A 67 -9.34 -9.14 9.67
N SER A 68 -9.11 -9.71 8.49
CA SER A 68 -8.40 -9.09 7.37
C SER A 68 -9.34 -8.24 6.51
N VAL A 69 -8.78 -7.51 5.54
CA VAL A 69 -9.59 -6.75 4.57
C VAL A 69 -10.49 -7.67 3.74
N LYS A 70 -10.06 -8.91 3.46
CA LYS A 70 -10.88 -9.90 2.77
C LYS A 70 -12.07 -10.35 3.61
N ASP A 71 -11.84 -10.60 4.90
CA ASP A 71 -12.88 -11.10 5.79
C ASP A 71 -14.04 -10.10 5.98
N ILE A 72 -13.75 -8.80 5.84
CA ILE A 72 -14.77 -7.74 5.91
C ILE A 72 -15.29 -7.29 4.53
N ASN A 73 -14.85 -7.94 3.43
CA ASN A 73 -15.09 -7.52 2.05
C ASN A 73 -14.79 -6.01 1.83
N GLY A 74 -13.67 -5.57 2.39
CA GLY A 74 -13.23 -4.17 2.35
C GLY A 74 -12.60 -3.79 1.01
N GLU A 75 -12.31 -2.50 0.86
CA GLU A 75 -11.80 -1.92 -0.37
C GLU A 75 -10.31 -1.54 -0.25
N LEU A 76 -9.60 -1.43 -1.37
CA LEU A 76 -8.18 -1.10 -1.40
C LEU A 76 -7.91 0.12 -2.28
N LEU A 77 -7.19 1.12 -1.76
CA LEU A 77 -6.68 2.24 -2.54
C LEU A 77 -5.15 2.20 -2.57
N ILE A 78 -4.59 2.02 -3.77
CA ILE A 78 -3.16 1.81 -3.96
C ILE A 78 -2.53 3.07 -4.55
N ILE A 79 -1.49 3.60 -3.90
CA ILE A 79 -0.80 4.83 -4.29
C ILE A 79 0.71 4.54 -4.38
N SER A 80 1.34 4.86 -5.50
CA SER A 80 2.79 4.75 -5.61
C SER A 80 3.49 5.84 -4.78
N GLN A 81 4.47 5.43 -3.97
CA GLN A 81 5.14 6.29 -2.98
C GLN A 81 6.65 5.96 -2.89
N PHE A 82 7.43 6.42 -3.88
CA PHE A 82 8.89 6.17 -3.89
C PHE A 82 9.61 6.75 -2.66
N THR A 83 9.03 7.78 -2.02
CA THR A 83 9.65 8.44 -0.86
C THR A 83 9.71 7.56 0.38
N LEU A 84 9.09 6.38 0.40
CA LEU A 84 9.29 5.38 1.45
C LEU A 84 10.75 4.87 1.52
N TYR A 85 11.54 5.12 0.49
CA TYR A 85 13.00 4.89 0.48
C TYR A 85 13.82 6.17 0.66
N GLY A 86 13.20 7.24 1.17
CA GLY A 86 13.92 8.46 1.55
C GLY A 86 14.87 8.21 2.72
N ASP A 87 16.18 8.25 2.47
CA ASP A 87 17.21 8.23 3.52
C ASP A 87 17.50 9.66 3.98
N CYS A 88 17.07 9.98 5.20
CA CYS A 88 17.23 11.29 5.83
C CYS A 88 18.40 11.34 6.84
N ARG A 89 19.25 10.31 6.92
CA ARG A 89 20.33 10.25 7.93
C ARG A 89 21.46 11.26 7.67
N LYS A 90 21.66 11.67 6.41
CA LYS A 90 22.72 12.61 6.00
C LYS A 90 22.13 13.94 5.53
N GLY A 91 22.51 15.03 6.19
CA GLY A 91 22.13 16.39 5.77
C GLY A 91 20.64 16.69 5.94
N ARG A 92 20.12 17.66 5.17
CA ARG A 92 18.72 18.12 5.23
C ARG A 92 17.86 17.68 4.04
N ARG A 93 18.47 17.07 3.02
CA ARG A 93 17.81 16.61 1.80
C ARG A 93 17.80 15.08 1.78
N PRO A 94 16.64 14.41 1.69
CA PRO A 94 16.57 12.97 1.58
C PRO A 94 17.27 12.48 0.29
N SER A 95 17.96 11.34 0.36
CA SER A 95 18.38 10.58 -0.83
C SER A 95 17.38 9.46 -1.11
N PHE A 96 17.27 9.02 -2.36
CA PHE A 96 16.32 7.99 -2.78
C PHE A 96 17.00 6.85 -3.55
N ASP A 97 18.29 6.63 -3.29
CA ASP A 97 19.15 5.71 -4.05
C ASP A 97 18.66 4.25 -4.01
N ASN A 98 17.86 3.90 -2.99
CA ASN A 98 17.28 2.57 -2.84
C ASN A 98 15.94 2.40 -3.57
N ALA A 99 15.32 3.47 -4.08
CA ALA A 99 14.09 3.38 -4.87
C ALA A 99 14.39 2.90 -6.30
N ALA A 100 13.54 2.02 -6.85
CA ALA A 100 13.64 1.61 -8.24
C ALA A 100 13.49 2.79 -9.22
N SER A 101 14.05 2.66 -10.43
CA SER A 101 13.82 3.64 -11.50
C SER A 101 12.33 3.71 -11.84
N PRO A 102 11.82 4.84 -12.39
CA PRO A 102 10.42 4.99 -12.75
C PRO A 102 9.87 3.86 -13.64
N GLU A 103 10.67 3.36 -14.58
CA GLU A 103 10.29 2.30 -15.52
C GLU A 103 10.08 0.97 -14.80
N VAL A 104 11.07 0.54 -14.00
CA VAL A 104 11.00 -0.70 -13.22
C VAL A 104 9.92 -0.60 -12.14
N ALA A 105 9.85 0.53 -11.43
CA ALA A 105 8.85 0.78 -10.41
C ALA A 105 7.44 0.73 -10.98
N LYS A 106 7.19 1.30 -12.17
CA LYS A 106 5.87 1.26 -12.81
C LYS A 106 5.45 -0.16 -13.17
N GLN A 107 6.37 -0.97 -13.71
CA GLN A 107 6.09 -2.37 -14.06
C GLN A 107 5.74 -3.21 -12.83
N LEU A 108 6.57 -3.14 -11.78
CA LEU A 108 6.34 -3.90 -10.54
C LEU A 108 5.11 -3.38 -9.77
N TYR A 109 4.87 -2.07 -9.77
CA TYR A 109 3.66 -1.49 -9.21
C TYR A 109 2.39 -2.01 -9.92
N GLN A 110 2.40 -2.04 -11.26
CA GLN A 110 1.26 -2.57 -12.01
C GLN A 110 1.03 -4.05 -11.71
N LEU A 111 2.11 -4.85 -11.64
CA LEU A 111 2.03 -6.25 -11.25
C LEU A 111 1.42 -6.44 -9.84
N PHE A 112 1.81 -5.60 -8.88
CA PHE A 112 1.24 -5.61 -7.53
C PHE A 112 -0.26 -5.32 -7.54
N VAL A 113 -0.68 -4.29 -8.28
CA VAL A 113 -2.10 -3.93 -8.44
C VAL A 113 -2.90 -5.06 -9.10
N ASP A 114 -2.37 -5.63 -10.18
CA ASP A 114 -3.05 -6.70 -10.91
C ASP A 114 -3.23 -7.95 -10.05
N ARG A 115 -2.21 -8.31 -9.25
CA ARG A 115 -2.31 -9.42 -8.29
C ARG A 115 -3.30 -9.15 -7.17
N LEU A 116 -3.42 -7.92 -6.68
CA LEU A 116 -4.46 -7.55 -5.70
C LEU A 116 -5.87 -7.66 -6.29
N LYS A 117 -6.06 -7.30 -7.56
CA LYS A 117 -7.37 -7.42 -8.25
C LYS A 117 -7.86 -8.87 -8.36
N LEU A 118 -6.96 -9.86 -8.31
CA LEU A 118 -7.34 -11.28 -8.26
C LEU A 118 -8.08 -11.68 -6.98
N SER A 119 -8.08 -10.82 -5.94
CA SER A 119 -8.85 -11.05 -4.70
C SER A 119 -10.36 -10.85 -4.86
N CYS A 120 -10.82 -10.34 -6.01
CA CYS A 120 -12.20 -9.92 -6.27
C CYS A 120 -12.71 -8.76 -5.37
N LEU A 121 -11.84 -8.17 -4.54
CA LEU A 121 -12.15 -6.94 -3.82
C LEU A 121 -12.16 -5.75 -4.80
N LYS A 122 -12.82 -4.67 -4.40
CA LYS A 122 -12.69 -3.39 -5.10
C LYS A 122 -11.30 -2.82 -4.87
N VAL A 123 -10.54 -2.65 -5.95
CA VAL A 123 -9.18 -2.11 -5.93
C VAL A 123 -9.12 -0.87 -6.82
N GLU A 124 -8.91 0.28 -6.19
CA GLU A 124 -8.72 1.58 -6.82
C GLU A 124 -7.24 1.98 -6.77
N THR A 125 -6.84 2.88 -7.67
CA THR A 125 -5.46 3.36 -7.74
C THR A 125 -5.37 4.86 -7.93
N GLY A 126 -4.22 5.44 -7.60
CA GLY A 126 -3.82 6.74 -8.13
C GLY A 126 -3.31 6.66 -9.58
N ILE A 127 -2.72 7.76 -10.05
CA ILE A 127 -2.02 7.80 -11.35
C ILE A 127 -0.51 7.79 -11.09
N PHE A 128 0.16 6.72 -11.52
CA PHE A 128 1.59 6.57 -11.32
C PHE A 128 2.38 7.75 -11.91
N GLY A 129 3.20 8.40 -11.08
CA GLY A 129 4.05 9.52 -11.50
C GLY A 129 3.33 10.88 -11.58
N ALA A 130 2.02 10.93 -11.35
CA ALA A 130 1.31 12.20 -11.24
C ALA A 130 1.48 12.82 -9.84
N MET A 131 1.39 14.15 -9.76
CA MET A 131 1.17 14.82 -8.49
C MET A 131 -0.27 14.54 -8.04
N MET A 132 -0.41 14.00 -6.84
CA MET A 132 -1.68 13.51 -6.31
C MET A 132 -1.99 14.18 -4.97
N GLU A 133 -3.27 14.46 -4.75
CA GLU A 133 -3.81 14.80 -3.43
C GLU A 133 -4.52 13.56 -2.89
N VAL A 134 -3.97 12.97 -1.83
CA VAL A 134 -4.51 11.74 -1.23
C VAL A 134 -5.17 12.09 0.10
N GLU A 135 -6.47 11.83 0.19
CA GLU A 135 -7.26 12.00 1.40
C GLU A 135 -7.40 10.64 2.09
N ILE A 136 -7.03 10.59 3.36
CA ILE A 136 -6.96 9.37 4.16
C ILE A 136 -7.68 9.63 5.48
N ASP A 137 -8.89 9.08 5.63
CA ASP A 137 -9.58 9.07 6.91
C ASP A 137 -9.17 7.83 7.71
N ASN A 138 -8.10 7.98 8.51
CA ASN A 138 -7.43 6.89 9.20
C ASN A 138 -8.25 6.41 10.42
N ASP A 139 -8.80 5.20 10.32
CA ASP A 139 -9.65 4.58 11.33
C ASP A 139 -8.79 3.98 12.46
N GLY A 140 -8.76 4.66 13.60
CA GLY A 140 -8.07 4.23 14.83
C GLY A 140 -7.28 5.34 15.53
N PRO A 141 -6.20 5.88 14.92
CA PRO A 141 -5.60 5.43 13.65
C PRO A 141 -4.84 4.10 13.79
N VAL A 142 -4.86 3.30 12.72
CA VAL A 142 -4.03 2.08 12.59
C VAL A 142 -3.12 2.23 11.39
N THR A 143 -1.81 2.16 11.61
CA THR A 143 -0.81 2.34 10.56
C THR A 143 0.39 1.45 10.82
N LEU A 144 0.77 0.64 9.83
CA LEU A 144 1.93 -0.24 9.92
C LEU A 144 2.83 -0.03 8.71
N LEU A 145 4.13 -0.22 8.92
CA LEU A 145 5.10 -0.41 7.85
C LEU A 145 5.28 -1.92 7.62
N LEU A 146 4.96 -2.38 6.41
CA LEU A 146 5.29 -3.71 5.92
C LEU A 146 6.54 -3.61 5.05
N GLU A 147 7.52 -4.46 5.33
CA GLU A 147 8.77 -4.48 4.57
C GLU A 147 9.15 -5.93 4.25
N ARG A 148 9.60 -6.12 3.01
CA ARG A 148 10.20 -7.36 2.53
C ARG A 148 11.39 -7.01 1.66
N GLU A 149 12.57 -7.38 2.10
CA GLU A 149 13.79 -7.27 1.30
C GLU A 149 14.01 -8.56 0.50
N ALA A 150 14.60 -8.42 -0.69
CA ALA A 150 15.07 -9.55 -1.46
C ALA A 150 16.18 -10.25 -0.67
N ILE A 151 15.99 -11.52 -0.33
CA ILE A 151 17.02 -12.28 0.36
C ILE A 151 18.13 -12.56 -0.64
N SER A 152 19.30 -11.95 -0.45
CA SER A 152 20.54 -12.40 -1.08
C SER A 152 20.79 -13.83 -0.64
N ARG A 153 20.62 -14.81 -1.54
CA ARG A 153 21.11 -16.16 -1.31
C ARG A 153 22.63 -16.07 -1.15
N ILE A 154 23.12 -16.26 0.07
CA ILE A 154 24.52 -16.59 0.37
C ILE A 154 24.65 -18.11 0.24
#